data_AF-A0A2K3LDN9-F1
#
_entry.id   AF-A0A2K3LDN9-F1
#
_cell.length_a   1.000
_cell.length_b   1.000
_cell.length_c   1.000
_cell.angle_alpha   90.00
_cell.angle_beta   90.00
_cell.angle_gamma   90.00
#
_symmetry.space_group_name_H-M   'P 1'
#
loop_
_entity.id
_entity.type
_entity.pdbx_description
1 polymer ?
#
loop_
_entity_poly.entity_id
_entity_poly.type
_entity_poly.pdbx_seq_one_letter_code
_entity_poly.pdbx_strand_id
1 'polypeptide(L)'
;MDKSKLALFGERLKTSSANMSRIVSGKMKEILQTPTPESKMVDEATSETLEEPNWGMNLRICGLINADEFNGSEVVKTIKRKINHKSHVVQKHSLDLLETCAMNCEKVFSEIASEKLLDDMVRLIENNQADQENRRRAFQLIRAWGESEDIAYLPVFSQTYMESGFEHEIFHFSTLKVREVSESSQ
;
A
#
# COMPACT_ATOMS: atom_id res chain seq x y z
N MET A 1 28.72 39.81 28.34
CA MET A 1 27.90 38.67 27.89
C MET A 1 26.66 39.26 27.23
N ASP A 2 26.50 39.05 25.93
CA ASP A 2 25.62 39.84 25.06
C ASP A 2 24.16 39.33 25.12
N LYS A 3 23.21 40.20 25.52
CA LYS A 3 21.80 39.84 25.76
C LYS A 3 21.09 39.37 24.48
N SER A 4 21.59 39.79 23.32
CA SER A 4 21.10 39.39 21.99
C SER A 4 21.31 37.89 21.69
N LYS A 5 22.41 37.30 22.19
CA LYS A 5 22.71 35.87 21.98
C LYS A 5 21.82 34.95 22.83
N LEU A 6 21.36 35.43 23.99
CA LEU A 6 20.45 34.69 24.87
C LEU A 6 19.02 34.61 24.32
N ALA A 7 18.55 35.68 23.65
CA ALA A 7 17.23 35.69 23.01
C ALA A 7 17.19 34.71 21.81
N LEU A 8 18.23 34.72 20.97
CA LEU A 8 18.37 33.84 19.81
C LEU A 8 18.44 32.35 20.21
N PHE A 9 19.08 32.05 21.35
CA PHE A 9 19.15 30.68 21.88
C PHE A 9 17.81 30.22 22.46
N GLY A 10 17.05 31.13 23.07
CA GLY A 10 15.70 30.87 23.58
C GLY A 10 14.66 30.58 22.48
N GLU A 11 14.74 31.27 21.34
CA GLU A 11 13.86 31.01 20.19
C GLU A 11 14.16 29.68 19.50
N ARG A 12 15.44 29.31 19.40
CA ARG A 12 15.87 28.05 18.77
C ARG A 12 15.50 26.79 19.58
N LEU A 13 15.32 26.94 20.90
CA LEU A 13 14.81 25.87 21.77
C LEU A 13 13.29 25.69 21.65
N LYS A 14 12.53 26.77 21.46
CA LYS A 14 11.07 26.69 21.26
C LYS A 14 10.68 26.01 19.94
N THR A 15 11.46 26.22 18.88
CA THR A 15 11.23 25.59 17.57
C THR A 15 11.61 24.10 17.52
N SER A 16 12.44 23.62 18.46
CA SER A 16 12.82 22.21 18.59
C SER A 16 11.70 21.36 19.23
N SER A 17 11.00 21.91 20.23
CA SER A 17 9.92 21.19 20.95
C SER A 17 8.64 21.01 20.11
N ALA A 18 8.30 21.99 19.26
CA ALA A 18 7.11 21.93 18.40
C ALA A 18 7.21 20.87 17.28
N ASN A 19 8.43 20.51 16.87
CA ASN A 19 8.64 19.52 15.81
C ASN A 19 8.77 18.08 16.35
N MET A 20 9.26 17.88 17.58
CA MET A 20 9.25 16.54 18.19
C MET A 20 7.84 16.09 18.60
N SER A 21 6.94 17.01 18.94
CA SER A 21 5.55 16.69 19.34
C SER A 21 4.73 16.06 18.21
N ARG A 22 5.04 16.38 16.93
CA ARG A 22 4.33 15.78 15.78
C ARG A 22 4.83 14.38 15.44
N ILE A 23 6.12 14.11 15.59
CA ILE A 23 6.74 12.83 15.22
C ILE A 23 6.31 11.69 16.18
N VAL A 24 6.06 12.03 17.44
CA VAL A 24 5.56 11.07 18.44
C VAL A 24 4.06 10.76 18.25
N SER A 25 3.31 11.57 17.50
CA SER A 25 1.86 11.39 17.33
C SER A 25 1.45 10.45 16.19
N GLY A 26 2.29 10.22 15.18
CA GLY A 26 1.94 9.35 14.03
C GLY A 26 2.24 7.88 14.32
N LYS A 27 3.51 7.59 14.68
CA LYS A 27 4.01 6.22 14.86
C LYS A 27 3.54 5.57 16.17
N MET A 28 3.40 6.30 17.28
CA MET A 28 2.84 5.72 18.51
C MET A 28 1.33 5.45 18.43
N LYS A 29 0.61 6.14 17.55
CA LYS A 29 -0.84 5.96 17.37
C LYS A 29 -1.17 4.62 16.70
N GLU A 30 -0.30 4.16 15.79
CA GLU A 30 -0.36 2.80 15.23
C GLU A 30 0.00 1.73 16.27
N ILE A 31 0.96 2.00 17.17
CA ILE A 31 1.41 1.04 18.19
C ILE A 31 0.38 0.83 19.31
N LEU A 32 -0.55 1.78 19.50
CA LEU A 32 -1.61 1.73 20.52
C LEU A 32 -3.01 1.44 19.96
N GLN A 33 -3.15 1.25 18.65
CA GLN A 33 -4.44 0.93 18.05
C GLN A 33 -4.88 -0.48 18.47
N THR A 34 -6.04 -0.55 19.14
CA THR A 34 -6.68 -1.83 19.45
C THR A 34 -7.01 -2.54 18.14
N PRO A 35 -6.64 -3.83 17.97
CA PRO A 35 -6.92 -4.56 16.73
C PRO A 35 -8.42 -4.58 16.45
N THR A 36 -8.82 -4.01 15.31
CA THR A 36 -10.23 -3.98 14.89
C THR A 36 -10.63 -5.33 14.31
N PRO A 37 -11.93 -5.65 14.20
CA PRO A 37 -12.37 -6.85 13.49
C PRO A 37 -11.87 -6.92 12.05
N GLU A 38 -11.84 -5.77 11.35
CA GLU A 38 -11.30 -5.64 10.01
C GLU A 38 -9.81 -5.98 9.98
N SER A 39 -9.03 -5.40 10.90
CA SER A 39 -7.58 -5.60 10.90
C SER A 39 -7.22 -7.05 11.17
N LYS A 40 -7.93 -7.72 12.09
CA LYS A 40 -7.71 -9.14 12.40
C LYS A 40 -7.99 -10.05 11.21
N MET A 41 -9.09 -9.83 10.50
CA MET A 41 -9.42 -10.66 9.35
C MET A 41 -8.44 -10.44 8.18
N VAL A 42 -7.96 -9.21 7.98
CA VAL A 42 -6.87 -8.94 7.02
C VAL A 42 -5.57 -9.59 7.48
N ASP A 43 -5.24 -9.57 8.77
CA ASP A 43 -4.05 -10.24 9.32
C ASP A 43 -4.08 -11.75 9.04
N GLU A 44 -5.24 -12.40 9.24
CA GLU A 44 -5.44 -13.81 8.94
C GLU A 44 -5.39 -14.12 7.43
N ALA A 45 -6.03 -13.29 6.59
CA ALA A 45 -6.05 -13.45 5.14
C ALA A 45 -4.66 -13.30 4.50
N THR A 46 -3.76 -12.57 5.17
CA THR A 46 -2.41 -12.25 4.71
C THR A 46 -1.32 -12.92 5.55
N SER A 47 -1.66 -13.97 6.30
CA SER A 47 -0.69 -14.66 7.17
C SER A 47 0.51 -15.17 6.38
N GLU A 48 1.72 -15.00 6.94
CA GLU A 48 2.96 -15.46 6.33
C GLU A 48 3.08 -16.99 6.23
N THR A 49 2.21 -17.72 6.95
CA THR A 49 2.14 -19.18 6.94
C THR A 49 1.28 -19.74 5.81
N LEU A 50 0.63 -18.87 5.02
CA LEU A 50 -0.20 -19.29 3.90
C LEU A 50 0.67 -19.58 2.67
N GLU A 51 0.56 -20.80 2.15
CA GLU A 51 1.22 -21.17 0.88
C GLU A 51 0.51 -20.52 -0.32
N GLU A 52 -0.83 -20.45 -0.28
CA GLU A 52 -1.69 -19.92 -1.34
C GLU A 52 -2.67 -18.86 -0.80
N PRO A 53 -3.19 -17.96 -1.65
CA PRO A 53 -4.17 -16.96 -1.22
C PRO A 53 -5.42 -17.61 -0.63
N ASN A 54 -5.89 -17.07 0.50
CA ASN A 54 -7.13 -17.53 1.13
C ASN A 54 -8.36 -16.88 0.47
N TRP A 55 -8.72 -17.37 -0.73
CA TRP A 55 -9.84 -16.82 -1.51
C TRP A 55 -11.16 -16.80 -0.75
N GLY A 56 -11.42 -17.80 0.09
CA GLY A 56 -12.62 -17.83 0.94
C GLY A 56 -12.68 -16.67 1.91
N MET A 57 -11.54 -16.32 2.53
CA MET A 57 -11.46 -15.17 3.43
C MET A 57 -11.46 -13.85 2.67
N ASN A 58 -10.80 -13.75 1.52
CA ASN A 58 -10.80 -12.54 0.69
C ASN A 58 -12.23 -12.18 0.23
N LEU A 59 -12.98 -13.16 -0.27
CA LEU A 59 -14.36 -12.97 -0.69
C LEU A 59 -15.29 -12.68 0.50
N ARG A 60 -15.01 -13.27 1.67
CA ARG A 60 -15.74 -12.94 2.90
C ARG A 60 -15.52 -11.47 3.30
N ILE A 61 -14.28 -10.97 3.24
CA ILE A 61 -13.97 -9.55 3.51
C ILE A 61 -14.75 -8.66 2.53
N CYS A 62 -14.77 -9.00 1.24
CA CYS A 62 -15.55 -8.26 0.24
C CYS A 62 -17.04 -8.24 0.58
N GLY A 63 -17.61 -9.38 0.97
CA GLY A 63 -19.00 -9.48 1.41
C GLY A 63 -19.31 -8.58 2.60
N LEU A 64 -18.42 -8.52 3.59
CA LEU A 64 -18.58 -7.68 4.78
C LEU A 64 -18.46 -6.17 4.45
N ILE A 65 -17.58 -5.79 3.52
CA ILE A 65 -17.49 -4.41 3.01
C ILE A 65 -18.80 -4.03 2.29
N ASN A 66 -19.28 -4.89 1.40
CA ASN A 66 -20.50 -4.64 0.61
C ASN A 66 -21.77 -4.62 1.47
N ALA A 67 -21.77 -5.31 2.62
CA ALA A 67 -22.84 -5.26 3.61
C ALA A 67 -22.72 -4.05 4.57
N ASP A 68 -21.71 -3.18 4.39
CA ASP A 68 -21.36 -2.07 5.29
C ASP A 68 -21.11 -2.54 6.75
N GLU A 69 -20.78 -3.82 6.97
CA GLU A 69 -20.39 -4.38 8.27
C GLU A 69 -18.90 -4.12 8.58
N PHE A 70 -18.07 -4.04 7.54
CA PHE A 70 -16.66 -3.67 7.64
C PHE A 70 -16.42 -2.28 7.05
N ASN A 71 -15.65 -1.46 7.77
CA ASN A 71 -15.21 -0.18 7.24
C ASN A 71 -14.13 -0.37 6.17
N GLY A 72 -14.47 -0.07 4.91
CA GLY A 72 -13.55 -0.16 3.77
C GLY A 72 -12.24 0.63 3.96
N SER A 73 -12.29 1.82 4.56
CA SER A 73 -11.10 2.62 4.88
C SER A 73 -10.16 1.88 5.85
N GLU A 74 -10.70 1.21 6.88
CA GLU A 74 -9.87 0.45 7.84
C GLU A 74 -9.28 -0.83 7.22
N VAL A 75 -10.03 -1.48 6.31
CA VAL A 75 -9.51 -2.60 5.52
C VAL A 75 -8.35 -2.12 4.64
N VAL A 76 -8.54 -1.05 3.85
CA VAL A 76 -7.50 -0.49 2.96
C VAL A 76 -6.29 -0.01 3.75
N LYS A 77 -6.46 0.67 4.89
CA LYS A 77 -5.35 1.02 5.80
C LYS A 77 -4.56 -0.19 6.23
N THR A 78 -5.24 -1.28 6.59
CA THR A 78 -4.56 -2.50 7.03
C THR A 78 -3.81 -3.16 5.88
N ILE A 79 -4.43 -3.27 4.70
CA ILE A 79 -3.76 -3.75 3.48
C ILE A 79 -2.52 -2.89 3.17
N LYS A 80 -2.62 -1.56 3.25
CA LYS A 80 -1.49 -0.64 3.05
C LYS A 80 -0.33 -0.93 4.00
N ARG A 81 -0.60 -1.23 5.27
CA ARG A 81 0.44 -1.67 6.22
C ARG A 81 1.05 -3.02 5.82
N LYS A 82 0.25 -3.96 5.30
CA LYS A 82 0.70 -5.27 4.82
C LYS A 82 1.56 -5.19 3.55
N ILE A 83 1.25 -4.26 2.64
CA ILE A 83 2.09 -3.99 1.46
C ILE A 83 3.49 -3.52 1.88
N ASN A 84 3.61 -2.79 2.98
CA ASN A 84 4.91 -2.38 3.54
C ASN A 84 5.58 -3.42 4.45
N HIS A 85 5.03 -4.63 4.56
CA HIS A 85 5.56 -5.66 5.43
C HIS A 85 6.86 -6.26 4.85
N LYS A 86 7.75 -6.72 5.74
CA LYS A 86 9.05 -7.30 5.34
C LYS A 86 8.94 -8.68 4.69
N SER A 87 7.90 -9.44 5.05
CA SER A 87 7.66 -10.76 4.47
C SER A 87 7.02 -10.62 3.09
N HIS A 88 7.73 -11.12 2.07
CA HIS A 88 7.23 -11.21 0.69
C HIS A 88 5.90 -11.98 0.58
N VAL A 89 5.68 -13.01 1.40
CA VAL A 89 4.41 -13.77 1.41
C VAL A 89 3.25 -12.89 1.89
N VAL A 90 3.45 -12.14 2.98
CA VAL A 90 2.43 -11.20 3.50
C VAL A 90 2.11 -10.13 2.46
N GLN A 91 3.15 -9.59 1.83
CA GLN A 91 3.00 -8.59 0.78
C GLN A 91 2.25 -9.15 -0.43
N LYS A 92 2.59 -10.35 -0.91
CA LYS A 92 1.90 -11.05 -2.00
C LYS A 92 0.41 -11.19 -1.73
N HIS A 93 0.06 -11.83 -0.61
CA HIS A 93 -1.34 -12.07 -0.24
C HIS A 93 -2.11 -10.77 -0.01
N SER A 94 -1.43 -9.69 0.43
CA SER A 94 -2.06 -8.37 0.55
C SER A 94 -2.39 -7.73 -0.81
N LEU A 95 -1.55 -7.94 -1.83
CA LEU A 95 -1.83 -7.48 -3.20
C LEU A 95 -2.98 -8.27 -3.82
N ASP A 96 -3.05 -9.58 -3.58
CA ASP A 96 -4.16 -10.42 -4.05
C ASP A 96 -5.49 -10.04 -3.36
N LEU A 97 -5.46 -9.79 -2.05
CA LEU A 97 -6.63 -9.29 -1.32
C LEU A 97 -7.06 -7.91 -1.81
N LEU A 98 -6.11 -6.99 -2.06
CA LEU A 98 -6.39 -5.66 -2.59
C LEU A 98 -7.10 -5.72 -3.95
N GLU A 99 -6.58 -6.53 -4.87
CA GLU A 99 -7.22 -6.71 -6.18
C GLU A 99 -8.63 -7.31 -6.02
N THR A 100 -8.77 -8.34 -5.18
CA THR A 100 -10.09 -8.96 -4.93
C THR A 100 -11.09 -7.93 -4.42
N CYS A 101 -10.70 -7.10 -3.45
CA CYS A 101 -11.54 -6.02 -2.94
C CYS A 101 -11.90 -5.00 -4.04
N ALA A 102 -10.93 -4.59 -4.85
CA ALA A 102 -11.15 -3.63 -5.94
C ALA A 102 -12.10 -4.18 -7.02
N MET A 103 -12.04 -5.48 -7.32
CA MET A 103 -12.90 -6.12 -8.31
C MET A 103 -14.33 -6.39 -7.81
N ASN A 104 -14.54 -6.48 -6.50
CA ASN A 104 -15.82 -6.93 -5.92
C ASN A 104 -16.54 -5.85 -5.11
N CYS A 105 -15.92 -4.71 -4.82
CA CYS A 105 -16.47 -3.67 -3.95
C CYS A 105 -16.35 -2.29 -4.62
N GLU A 106 -17.47 -1.72 -5.07
CA GLU A 106 -17.48 -0.44 -5.81
C GLU A 106 -16.82 0.71 -5.03
N LYS A 107 -17.02 0.77 -3.70
CA LYS A 107 -16.49 1.84 -2.84
C LYS A 107 -14.98 1.73 -2.58
N VAL A 108 -14.33 0.61 -2.89
CA VAL A 108 -12.92 0.39 -2.49
C VAL A 108 -11.96 1.30 -3.25
N PHE A 109 -12.23 1.66 -4.50
CA PHE A 109 -11.36 2.59 -5.24
C PHE A 109 -11.28 3.97 -4.59
N SER A 110 -12.38 4.50 -4.07
CA SER A 110 -12.35 5.75 -3.31
C SER A 110 -11.54 5.64 -2.02
N GLU A 111 -11.56 4.48 -1.36
CA GLU A 111 -10.76 4.24 -0.16
C GLU A 111 -9.27 4.07 -0.45
N ILE A 112 -8.91 3.40 -1.56
CA ILE A 112 -7.52 3.31 -2.03
C ILE A 112 -6.95 4.71 -2.27
N ALA A 113 -7.74 5.58 -2.92
CA ALA A 113 -7.38 6.97 -3.17
C ALA A 113 -7.25 7.79 -1.87
N SER A 114 -8.24 7.71 -0.98
CA SER A 114 -8.27 8.48 0.27
C SER A 114 -7.11 8.12 1.20
N GLU A 115 -6.76 6.83 1.26
CA GLU A 115 -5.69 6.30 2.08
C GLU A 115 -4.30 6.46 1.47
N LYS A 116 -4.20 6.99 0.24
CA LYS A 116 -2.95 7.14 -0.51
C LYS A 116 -2.18 5.83 -0.64
N LEU A 117 -2.91 4.71 -0.79
CA LEU A 117 -2.29 3.39 -0.90
C LEU A 117 -1.40 3.29 -2.14
N LEU A 118 -1.75 4.00 -3.22
CA LEU A 118 -0.95 4.04 -4.45
C LEU A 118 0.49 4.53 -4.20
N ASP A 119 0.71 5.50 -3.32
CA ASP A 119 2.04 6.00 -2.96
C ASP A 119 2.93 4.90 -2.35
N ASP A 120 2.34 4.00 -1.56
CA ASP A 120 3.03 2.85 -0.98
C ASP A 120 3.32 1.78 -2.04
N MET A 121 2.42 1.58 -3.01
CA MET A 121 2.67 0.67 -4.13
C MET A 121 3.77 1.18 -5.07
N VAL A 122 3.82 2.48 -5.36
CA VAL A 122 4.93 3.09 -6.13
C VAL A 122 6.25 2.87 -5.39
N ARG A 123 6.30 3.13 -4.08
CA ARG A 123 7.48 2.85 -3.26
C ARG A 123 7.88 1.37 -3.26
N LEU A 124 6.92 0.46 -3.30
CA LEU A 124 7.20 -0.97 -3.45
C LEU A 124 7.86 -1.25 -4.81
N ILE A 125 7.28 -0.74 -5.91
CA ILE A 125 7.80 -0.94 -7.26
C ILE A 125 9.24 -0.41 -7.37
N GLU A 126 9.55 0.76 -6.82
CA GLU A 126 10.90 1.36 -6.86
C GLU A 126 11.91 0.66 -5.93
N ASN A 127 11.45 -0.15 -4.99
CA ASN A 127 12.32 -0.82 -4.03
C ASN A 127 13.01 -2.04 -4.64
N ASN A 128 14.22 -1.85 -5.16
CA ASN A 128 15.06 -2.92 -5.71
C ASN A 128 15.43 -4.06 -4.74
N GLN A 129 15.12 -3.95 -3.44
CA GLN A 129 15.32 -5.03 -2.46
C GLN A 129 14.05 -5.81 -2.15
N ALA A 130 12.89 -5.35 -2.62
CA ALA A 130 11.64 -6.09 -2.49
C ALA A 130 11.59 -7.26 -3.47
N ASP A 131 10.71 -8.22 -3.17
CA ASP A 131 10.47 -9.37 -4.02
C ASP A 131 10.03 -8.94 -5.43
N GLN A 132 10.68 -9.52 -6.44
CA GLN A 132 10.51 -9.11 -7.83
C GLN A 132 9.10 -9.35 -8.36
N GLU A 133 8.48 -10.45 -7.94
CA GLU A 133 7.13 -10.82 -8.35
C GLU A 133 6.10 -9.85 -7.73
N ASN A 134 6.28 -9.51 -6.46
CA ASN A 134 5.43 -8.51 -5.79
C ASN A 134 5.56 -7.12 -6.43
N ARG A 135 6.78 -6.70 -6.79
CA ARG A 135 7.00 -5.43 -7.53
C ARG A 135 6.26 -5.43 -8.86
N ARG A 136 6.42 -6.51 -9.64
CA ARG A 136 5.74 -6.69 -10.93
C ARG A 136 4.22 -6.64 -10.77
N ARG A 137 3.71 -7.30 -9.73
CA ARG A 137 2.28 -7.38 -9.45
C ARG A 137 1.69 -6.03 -9.08
N ALA A 138 2.36 -5.28 -8.20
CA ALA A 138 1.96 -3.92 -7.86
C ALA A 138 1.92 -3.01 -9.10
N PHE A 139 2.94 -3.09 -9.95
CA PHE A 139 2.97 -2.34 -11.21
C PHE A 139 1.79 -2.67 -12.12
N GLN A 140 1.46 -3.96 -12.28
CA GLN A 140 0.33 -4.39 -13.11
C GLN A 140 -1.01 -3.85 -12.61
N LEU A 141 -1.21 -3.83 -11.29
CA LEU A 141 -2.42 -3.25 -10.68
C LEU A 141 -2.52 -1.74 -10.96
N ILE A 142 -1.45 -0.97 -10.70
CA ILE A 142 -1.44 0.47 -10.97
C ILE A 142 -1.71 0.75 -12.44
N ARG A 143 -1.08 0.00 -13.35
CA ARG A 143 -1.32 0.12 -14.79
C ARG A 143 -2.76 -0.17 -15.16
N ALA A 144 -3.30 -1.31 -14.71
CA ALA A 144 -4.67 -1.71 -15.02
C ALA A 144 -5.69 -0.67 -14.54
N TRP A 145 -5.49 -0.10 -13.36
CA TRP A 145 -6.34 0.95 -12.81
C TRP A 145 -6.14 2.30 -13.51
N GLY A 146 -4.90 2.67 -13.81
CA GLY A 146 -4.57 3.93 -14.50
C GLY A 146 -5.08 3.99 -15.94
N GLU A 147 -5.21 2.84 -16.61
CA GLU A 147 -5.75 2.70 -17.97
C GLU A 147 -7.27 2.44 -18.00
N SER A 148 -7.93 2.26 -16.84
CA SER A 148 -9.36 1.92 -16.77
C SER A 148 -10.28 3.13 -16.92
N GLU A 149 -11.25 3.04 -17.83
CA GLU A 149 -12.30 4.05 -18.00
C GLU A 149 -13.34 4.02 -16.87
N ASP A 150 -13.58 2.85 -16.27
CA ASP A 150 -14.60 2.65 -15.23
C ASP A 150 -14.33 3.45 -13.96
N ILE A 151 -13.06 3.78 -13.69
CA ILE A 151 -12.63 4.57 -12.53
C ILE A 151 -12.02 5.92 -12.91
N ALA A 152 -12.23 6.39 -14.13
CA ALA A 152 -11.70 7.67 -14.61
C ALA A 152 -12.14 8.89 -13.77
N TYR A 153 -13.21 8.77 -12.98
CA TYR A 153 -13.66 9.78 -12.03
C TYR A 153 -12.71 9.96 -10.83
N LEU A 154 -11.78 9.03 -10.62
CA LEU A 154 -10.69 9.12 -9.63
C LEU A 154 -9.36 9.35 -10.38
N PRO A 155 -9.04 10.61 -10.75
CA PRO A 155 -7.88 10.90 -11.60
C PRO A 155 -6.54 10.54 -10.97
N VAL A 156 -6.50 10.30 -9.66
CA VAL A 156 -5.28 9.88 -8.96
C VAL A 156 -4.70 8.58 -9.55
N PHE A 157 -5.52 7.63 -10.00
CA PHE A 157 -5.04 6.37 -10.57
C PHE A 157 -4.30 6.60 -11.89
N SER A 158 -4.89 7.36 -12.80
CA SER A 158 -4.25 7.69 -14.08
C SER A 158 -3.06 8.62 -13.88
N GLN A 159 -3.12 9.59 -12.97
CA GLN A 159 -1.99 10.45 -12.60
C GLN A 159 -0.82 9.63 -12.07
N THR A 160 -1.03 8.75 -11.09
CA THR A 160 0.04 7.91 -10.54
C THR A 160 0.69 7.04 -11.62
N TYR A 161 -0.10 6.42 -12.50
CA TYR A 161 0.43 5.62 -13.59
C TYR A 161 1.31 6.43 -14.56
N MET A 162 0.87 7.64 -14.93
CA MET A 162 1.59 8.52 -15.85
C MET A 162 2.84 9.16 -15.22
N GLU A 163 2.75 9.61 -13.97
CA GLU A 163 3.83 10.31 -13.25
C GLU A 163 4.98 9.39 -12.88
N SER A 164 4.69 8.12 -12.58
CA SER A 164 5.72 7.16 -12.14
C SER A 164 6.67 6.75 -13.27
N GLY A 165 6.48 7.23 -14.51
CA GLY A 165 7.44 7.06 -15.60
C GLY A 165 7.82 5.60 -15.84
N PHE A 166 6.87 4.67 -15.64
CA PHE A 166 7.11 3.23 -15.61
C PHE A 166 7.58 2.65 -16.96
N GLU A 167 7.87 3.46 -17.97
CA GLU A 167 8.42 3.02 -19.26
C GLU A 167 9.65 2.12 -19.06
N HIS A 168 10.59 2.50 -18.18
CA HIS A 168 11.76 1.68 -17.88
C HIS A 168 11.42 0.36 -17.15
N GLU A 169 10.47 0.37 -16.22
CA GLU A 169 9.99 -0.82 -15.50
C GLU A 169 9.23 -1.78 -16.45
N ILE A 170 8.44 -1.25 -17.39
CA ILE A 170 7.76 -2.04 -18.43
C ILE A 170 8.77 -2.82 -19.26
N PHE A 171 9.82 -2.17 -19.74
CA PHE A 171 10.90 -2.85 -20.47
C PHE A 171 11.61 -3.88 -19.58
N HIS A 172 11.91 -3.53 -18.33
CA HIS A 172 12.54 -4.44 -17.38
C HIS A 172 11.71 -5.71 -17.15
N PHE A 173 10.44 -5.59 -16.75
CA PHE A 173 9.56 -6.74 -16.52
C PHE A 173 9.26 -7.54 -17.80
N SER A 174 9.17 -6.89 -18.95
CA SER A 174 8.99 -7.58 -20.23
C SER A 174 10.21 -8.45 -20.58
N THR A 175 11.43 -7.95 -20.36
CA THR A 175 12.65 -8.75 -20.59
C THR A 175 12.80 -9.92 -19.63
N LEU A 176 12.36 -9.77 -18.38
CA LEU A 176 12.36 -10.85 -17.40
C LEU A 176 11.38 -11.96 -17.76
N LYS A 177 10.16 -11.60 -18.21
CA LYS A 177 9.18 -12.58 -18.67
C LYS A 177 9.69 -13.39 -19.86
N VAL A 178 10.45 -12.77 -20.77
CA VAL A 178 11.13 -13.48 -21.87
C VAL A 178 12.19 -14.46 -21.35
N ARG A 179 12.96 -14.07 -20.32
CA ARG A 179 13.96 -14.96 -19.70
C ARG A 179 13.33 -16.16 -18.99
N GLU A 180 12.29 -15.96 -18.18
CA GLU A 180 11.59 -17.07 -17.50
C GLU A 180 11.00 -18.08 -18.50
N VAL A 181 10.40 -17.61 -19.59
CA VAL A 181 9.88 -18.49 -20.66
C VAL A 181 11.00 -19.28 -21.34
N SER A 182 12.20 -18.68 -21.48
CA SER A 182 13.36 -19.36 -22.05
C SER A 182 13.98 -20.42 -21.13
N GLU A 183 13.95 -20.19 -19.81
CA GLU A 183 14.48 -21.12 -18.80
C GLU A 183 13.52 -22.27 -18.49
N SER A 184 12.21 -22.05 -18.58
CA SER A 184 11.18 -23.09 -18.41
C SER A 184 10.97 -23.99 -19.63
N SER A 185 11.65 -23.70 -20.75
CA SER A 185 11.63 -24.49 -21.99
C SER A 185 12.86 -25.41 -22.16
N GLN A 186 13.71 -25.52 -21.13
CA GLN A 186 14.85 -26.45 -21.07
C GLN A 186 14.64 -27.50 -19.97
#